data_AF-A0A2V8FKJ3-F1
#
_entry.id   AF-A0A2V8FKJ3-F1
#
_cell.length_a   1.000
_cell.length_b   1.000
_cell.length_c   1.000
_cell.angle_alpha   90.00
_cell.angle_beta   90.00
_cell.angle_gamma   90.00
#
_symmetry.space_group_name_H-M   'P 1'
#
loop_
_entity.id
_entity.type
_entity.pdbx_description
1 polymer ?
#
loop_
_entity_poly.entity_id
_entity_poly.type
_entity_poly.pdbx_seq_one_letter_code
_entity_poly.pdbx_strand_id
1 'polypeptide(L)'
;MTSPRIPGFKGEYLWELDIAEHHLNAIADAIPPERYSWRPTHTARSVSEVLVHIAAGNLALLDLAGVPAPREVYGTVDELGAQRFFAIIARNQELGRAITTKADVIRLLYSALAIGRESFTTITDERLAAEGTFFGEQTTVRRVYLRLLAHMHEHMGQLVGYVRMMGMNAPWPDPMELVKAQRALPLNHRDNQDTR
;
A
#
# COMPACT_ATOMS: atom_id res chain seq x y z
N MET A 1 -2.68 1.60 14.50
CA MET A 1 -2.98 2.85 13.80
C MET A 1 -2.24 3.99 14.45
N THR A 2 -1.44 4.74 13.69
CA THR A 2 -0.52 5.76 14.22
C THR A 2 -0.69 7.15 13.59
N SER A 3 -1.48 7.25 12.52
CA SER A 3 -1.65 8.50 11.78
C SER A 3 -2.61 9.48 12.50
N PRO A 4 -2.21 10.76 12.68
CA PRO A 4 -3.09 11.77 13.27
C PRO A 4 -4.32 12.02 12.37
N ARG A 5 -5.48 12.22 13.00
CA ARG A 5 -6.74 12.53 12.30
C ARG A 5 -6.76 14.01 11.90
N ILE A 6 -6.17 14.30 10.75
CA ILE A 6 -6.15 15.66 10.17
C ILE A 6 -7.44 15.86 9.35
N PRO A 7 -8.11 17.04 9.41
CA PRO A 7 -9.26 17.31 8.56
C PRO A 7 -8.92 17.37 7.06
N GLY A 8 -9.89 17.03 6.21
CA GLY A 8 -9.80 17.14 4.76
C GLY A 8 -9.00 16.04 4.09
N PHE A 9 -8.85 16.17 2.75
CA PHE A 9 -8.34 15.11 1.88
C PHE A 9 -7.00 14.52 2.33
N LYS A 10 -6.05 15.34 2.78
CA LYS A 10 -4.74 14.84 3.21
C LYS A 10 -4.85 13.90 4.42
N GLY A 11 -5.69 14.22 5.40
CA GLY A 11 -5.86 13.37 6.56
C GLY A 11 -6.70 12.12 6.27
N GLU A 12 -7.72 12.22 5.42
CA GLU A 12 -8.49 11.09 4.92
C GLU A 12 -7.59 10.10 4.16
N TYR A 13 -6.73 10.61 3.28
CA TYR A 13 -5.76 9.79 2.56
C TYR A 13 -4.77 9.10 3.50
N LEU A 14 -4.17 9.86 4.44
CA LEU A 14 -3.21 9.30 5.39
C LEU A 14 -3.84 8.24 6.30
N TRP A 15 -5.14 8.37 6.60
CA TRP A 15 -5.89 7.32 7.29
C TRP A 15 -5.94 6.06 6.44
N GLU A 16 -6.47 6.13 5.23
CA GLU A 16 -6.60 4.96 4.37
C GLU A 16 -5.25 4.30 4.06
N LEU A 17 -4.19 5.11 3.96
CA LEU A 17 -2.82 4.62 3.82
C LEU A 17 -2.35 3.85 5.07
N ASP A 18 -2.60 4.37 6.28
CA ASP A 18 -2.27 3.72 7.55
C ASP A 18 -2.90 2.33 7.68
N ILE A 19 -4.14 2.16 7.20
CA ILE A 19 -4.82 0.86 7.15
C ILE A 19 -4.05 -0.10 6.25
N ALA A 20 -3.80 0.30 5.01
CA ALA A 20 -3.17 -0.57 4.02
C ALA A 20 -1.75 -0.95 4.42
N GLU A 21 -0.93 0.00 4.88
CA GLU A 21 0.43 -0.26 5.35
C GLU A 21 0.47 -1.23 6.53
N HIS A 22 -0.38 -0.99 7.54
CA HIS A 22 -0.38 -1.84 8.73
C HIS A 22 -0.76 -3.28 8.40
N HIS A 23 -1.79 -3.47 7.57
CA HIS A 23 -2.23 -4.80 7.16
C HIS A 23 -1.24 -5.50 6.22
N LEU A 24 -0.63 -4.77 5.28
CA LEU A 24 0.39 -5.33 4.40
C LEU A 24 1.62 -5.79 5.20
N ASN A 25 2.10 -4.98 6.14
CA ASN A 25 3.21 -5.33 7.01
C ASN A 25 2.87 -6.55 7.88
N ALA A 26 1.69 -6.53 8.52
CA ALA A 26 1.24 -7.63 9.35
C ALA A 26 1.13 -8.95 8.56
N ILE A 27 0.60 -8.92 7.32
CA ILE A 27 0.56 -10.10 6.44
C ILE A 27 1.96 -10.57 6.08
N ALA A 28 2.84 -9.67 5.64
CA ALA A 28 4.20 -10.01 5.24
C ALA A 28 4.98 -10.67 6.39
N ASP A 29 4.84 -10.12 7.61
CA ASP A 29 5.47 -10.66 8.82
C ASP A 29 4.88 -12.02 9.23
N ALA A 30 3.56 -12.20 9.11
CA ALA A 30 2.88 -13.42 9.55
C ALA A 30 3.12 -14.63 8.62
N ILE A 31 3.26 -14.42 7.31
CA ILE A 31 3.51 -15.52 6.37
C ILE A 31 4.90 -16.12 6.63
N PRO A 32 5.05 -17.44 6.87
CA PRO A 32 6.34 -18.03 7.14
C PRO A 32 7.21 -18.10 5.86
N PRO A 33 8.56 -18.04 5.97
CA PRO A 33 9.45 -17.93 4.81
C PRO A 33 9.21 -18.97 3.71
N GLU A 34 8.92 -20.22 4.09
CA GLU A 34 8.68 -21.33 3.16
C GLU A 34 7.41 -21.17 2.31
N ARG A 35 6.53 -20.24 2.67
CA ARG A 35 5.31 -19.93 1.92
C ARG A 35 5.42 -18.69 1.04
N TYR A 36 6.57 -18.03 0.98
CA TYR A 36 6.76 -16.87 0.09
C TYR A 36 6.68 -17.25 -1.41
N SER A 37 6.99 -18.49 -1.77
CA SER A 37 6.80 -19.02 -3.14
C SER A 37 5.38 -19.54 -3.42
N TRP A 38 4.53 -19.65 -2.39
CA TRP A 38 3.17 -20.17 -2.52
C TRP A 38 2.32 -19.26 -3.42
N ARG A 39 1.48 -19.89 -4.25
CA ARG A 39 0.53 -19.26 -5.16
C ARG A 39 -0.70 -20.16 -5.30
N PRO A 40 -1.91 -19.61 -5.49
CA PRO A 40 -3.13 -20.42 -5.60
C PRO A 40 -3.19 -21.22 -6.90
N THR A 41 -2.61 -20.71 -7.99
CA THR A 41 -2.52 -21.35 -9.29
C THR A 41 -1.18 -21.02 -9.95
N HIS A 42 -0.79 -21.77 -10.99
CA HIS A 42 0.41 -21.50 -11.77
C HIS A 42 0.34 -20.17 -12.55
N THR A 43 -0.86 -19.66 -12.82
CA THR A 43 -1.08 -18.38 -13.50
C THR A 43 -1.08 -17.18 -12.56
N ALA A 44 -1.19 -17.41 -11.24
CA ALA A 44 -1.17 -16.36 -10.24
C ALA A 44 0.26 -16.01 -9.82
N ARG A 45 0.46 -14.76 -9.39
CA ARG A 45 1.66 -14.37 -8.64
C ARG A 45 1.70 -15.11 -7.30
N SER A 46 2.89 -15.46 -6.87
CA SER A 46 3.19 -15.91 -5.51
C SER A 46 3.16 -14.78 -4.51
N VAL A 47 3.18 -15.13 -3.22
CA VAL A 47 3.25 -14.15 -2.13
C VAL A 47 4.41 -13.16 -2.33
N SER A 48 5.62 -13.65 -2.61
CA SER A 48 6.79 -12.78 -2.85
C SER A 48 6.58 -11.87 -4.05
N GLU A 49 6.11 -12.42 -5.17
CA GLU A 49 5.85 -11.66 -6.40
C GLU A 49 4.77 -10.58 -6.18
N VAL A 50 3.73 -10.84 -5.37
CA VAL A 50 2.71 -9.82 -5.03
C VAL A 50 3.30 -8.72 -4.14
N LEU A 51 4.04 -9.07 -3.08
CA LEU A 51 4.62 -8.08 -2.17
C LEU A 51 5.67 -7.19 -2.88
N VAL A 52 6.52 -7.77 -3.74
CA VAL A 52 7.45 -7.01 -4.57
C VAL A 52 6.70 -6.15 -5.60
N HIS A 53 5.61 -6.66 -6.18
CA HIS A 53 4.78 -5.89 -7.10
C HIS A 53 4.16 -4.66 -6.42
N ILE A 54 3.68 -4.78 -5.18
CA ILE A 54 3.19 -3.65 -4.40
C ILE A 54 4.31 -2.61 -4.23
N ALA A 55 5.47 -3.05 -3.73
CA ALA A 55 6.57 -2.15 -3.45
C ALA A 55 7.08 -1.42 -4.71
N ALA A 56 7.39 -2.18 -5.76
CA ALA A 56 7.92 -1.65 -7.00
C ALA A 56 6.86 -0.84 -7.78
N GLY A 57 5.59 -1.25 -7.73
CA GLY A 57 4.46 -0.50 -8.30
C GLY A 57 4.27 0.86 -7.61
N ASN A 58 4.38 0.89 -6.29
CA ASN A 58 4.32 2.15 -5.53
C ASN A 58 5.47 3.08 -5.91
N LEU A 59 6.71 2.58 -5.98
CA LEU A 59 7.87 3.38 -6.40
C LEU A 59 7.71 3.94 -7.82
N ALA A 60 7.12 3.18 -8.74
CA ALA A 60 6.84 3.65 -10.10
C ALA A 60 5.78 4.77 -10.14
N LEU A 61 4.72 4.66 -9.33
CA LEU A 61 3.70 5.71 -9.19
C LEU A 61 4.26 6.95 -8.49
N LEU A 62 5.16 6.78 -7.53
CA LEU A 62 5.85 7.86 -6.85
C LEU A 62 6.79 8.62 -7.80
N ASP A 63 7.56 7.92 -8.64
CA ASP A 63 8.39 8.55 -9.68
C ASP A 63 7.54 9.38 -10.65
N LEU A 64 6.37 8.85 -11.05
CA LEU A 64 5.40 9.60 -11.84
C LEU A 64 4.85 10.84 -11.11
N ALA A 65 4.66 10.76 -9.79
CA ALA A 65 4.26 11.90 -8.95
C ALA A 65 5.39 12.93 -8.73
N GLY A 66 6.61 12.64 -9.21
CA GLY A 66 7.80 13.48 -9.06
C GLY A 66 8.64 13.18 -7.82
N VAL A 67 8.45 12.02 -7.19
CA VAL A 67 9.29 11.50 -6.11
C VAL A 67 10.28 10.51 -6.74
N PRO A 68 11.56 10.87 -6.92
CA PRO A 68 12.49 10.08 -7.73
C PRO A 68 12.57 8.62 -7.29
N ALA A 69 12.52 7.70 -8.25
CA ALA A 69 12.75 6.28 -8.00
C ALA A 69 14.12 6.06 -7.31
N PRO A 70 14.20 5.27 -6.21
CA PRO A 70 15.44 5.08 -5.47
C PRO A 70 16.53 4.41 -6.33
N ARG A 71 17.73 5.00 -6.36
CA ARG A 71 18.86 4.52 -7.18
C ARG A 71 19.34 3.13 -6.73
N GLU A 72 19.22 2.81 -5.46
CA GLU A 72 19.55 1.51 -4.90
C GLU A 72 18.62 0.39 -5.38
N VAL A 73 17.40 0.72 -5.83
CA VAL A 73 16.44 -0.23 -6.39
C VAL A 73 16.53 -0.27 -7.91
N TYR A 74 16.61 0.89 -8.57
CA TYR A 74 16.49 0.99 -10.03
C TYR A 74 17.80 1.30 -10.75
N GLY A 75 18.89 1.62 -10.05
CA GLY A 75 20.09 2.16 -10.68
C GLY A 75 19.83 3.50 -11.36
N THR A 76 20.56 3.77 -12.45
CA THR A 76 20.30 4.93 -13.31
C THR A 76 19.17 4.61 -14.29
N VAL A 77 18.21 5.52 -14.41
CA VAL A 77 17.15 5.53 -15.44
C VAL A 77 17.36 6.82 -16.22
N ASP A 78 17.86 6.74 -17.44
CA ASP A 78 18.22 7.91 -18.28
C ASP A 78 17.01 8.44 -19.08
N GLU A 79 15.99 7.60 -19.25
CA GLU A 79 14.77 7.93 -19.95
C GLU A 79 13.97 9.03 -19.23
N LEU A 80 13.22 9.81 -20.01
CA LEU A 80 12.40 10.92 -19.56
C LEU A 80 10.92 10.73 -19.91
N GLY A 81 10.05 11.47 -19.22
CA GLY A 81 8.61 11.48 -19.48
C GLY A 81 8.00 10.07 -19.44
N ALA A 82 7.14 9.75 -20.41
CA ALA A 82 6.46 8.46 -20.48
C ALA A 82 7.44 7.27 -20.65
N GLN A 83 8.56 7.46 -21.34
CA GLN A 83 9.56 6.40 -21.53
C GLN A 83 10.20 5.99 -20.20
N ARG A 84 10.43 6.97 -19.31
CA ARG A 84 10.91 6.72 -17.94
C ARG A 84 10.00 5.78 -17.18
N PHE A 85 8.70 6.05 -17.23
CA PHE A 85 7.70 5.23 -16.54
C PHE A 85 7.71 3.79 -17.07
N PHE A 86 7.77 3.60 -18.39
CA PHE A 86 7.85 2.26 -18.97
C PHE A 86 9.16 1.53 -18.64
N ALA A 87 10.30 2.24 -18.60
CA ALA A 87 11.58 1.66 -18.20
C ALA A 87 11.55 1.17 -16.74
N ILE A 88 10.96 1.95 -15.84
CA ILE A 88 10.76 1.55 -14.44
C ILE A 88 9.83 0.34 -14.33
N ILE A 89 8.70 0.33 -15.05
CA ILE A 89 7.76 -0.79 -15.05
C ILE A 89 8.40 -2.08 -15.59
N ALA A 90 9.26 -1.98 -16.61
CA ALA A 90 10.01 -3.14 -17.10
C ALA A 90 10.93 -3.71 -16.00
N ARG A 91 11.67 -2.85 -15.30
CA ARG A 91 12.51 -3.25 -14.16
C ARG A 91 11.71 -3.86 -13.02
N ASN A 92 10.47 -3.41 -12.76
CA ASN A 92 9.60 -4.02 -11.75
C ASN A 92 9.37 -5.51 -11.98
N GLN A 93 9.27 -5.94 -13.24
CA GLN A 93 9.09 -7.36 -13.56
C GLN A 93 10.35 -8.18 -13.23
N GLU A 94 11.53 -7.60 -13.44
CA GLU A 94 12.82 -8.21 -13.12
C GLU A 94 13.00 -8.32 -11.60
N LEU A 95 12.66 -7.25 -10.86
CA LEU A 95 12.67 -7.24 -9.39
C LEU A 95 11.79 -8.35 -8.81
N GLY A 96 10.59 -8.55 -9.36
CA GLY A 96 9.68 -9.62 -8.92
C GLY A 96 10.22 -11.03 -9.10
N ARG A 97 11.13 -11.25 -10.06
CA ARG A 97 11.81 -12.53 -10.28
C ARG A 97 13.06 -12.68 -9.42
N ALA A 98 13.78 -11.59 -9.16
CA ALA A 98 15.04 -11.60 -8.44
C ALA A 98 14.87 -11.60 -6.91
N ILE A 99 13.90 -10.84 -6.40
CA ILE A 99 13.69 -10.63 -4.97
C ILE A 99 12.63 -11.61 -4.47
N THR A 100 13.07 -12.71 -3.87
CA THR A 100 12.17 -13.82 -3.51
C THR A 100 12.24 -14.24 -2.04
N THR A 101 13.34 -13.94 -1.35
CA THR A 101 13.51 -14.29 0.07
C THR A 101 12.61 -13.40 0.93
N LYS A 102 12.06 -13.95 2.03
CA LYS A 102 11.23 -13.15 2.97
C LYS A 102 11.93 -11.89 3.43
N ALA A 103 13.21 -11.99 3.79
CA ALA A 103 14.00 -10.86 4.29
C ALA A 103 14.13 -9.73 3.25
N ASP A 104 14.48 -10.06 2.00
CA ASP A 104 14.65 -9.06 0.96
C ASP A 104 13.31 -8.46 0.50
N VAL A 105 12.26 -9.27 0.42
CA VAL A 105 10.91 -8.83 0.09
C VAL A 105 10.39 -7.84 1.13
N ILE A 106 10.50 -8.16 2.42
CA ILE A 106 10.08 -7.27 3.51
C ILE A 106 10.89 -5.97 3.49
N ARG A 107 12.20 -6.06 3.29
CA ARG A 107 13.07 -4.87 3.21
C ARG A 107 12.63 -3.92 2.09
N LEU A 108 12.37 -4.44 0.90
CA LEU A 108 11.89 -3.63 -0.22
C LEU A 108 10.49 -3.05 0.06
N LEU A 109 9.56 -3.87 0.57
CA LEU A 109 8.21 -3.44 0.91
C LEU A 109 8.24 -2.29 1.92
N TYR A 110 8.93 -2.44 3.05
CA TYR A 110 8.95 -1.45 4.12
C TYR A 110 9.57 -0.14 3.66
N SER A 111 10.64 -0.22 2.87
CA SER A 111 11.25 0.96 2.25
C SER A 111 10.27 1.69 1.33
N ALA A 112 9.56 0.97 0.44
CA ALA A 112 8.63 1.60 -0.50
C ALA A 112 7.42 2.24 0.21
N LEU A 113 6.89 1.60 1.26
CA LEU A 113 5.81 2.15 2.06
C LEU A 113 6.26 3.41 2.82
N ALA A 114 7.43 3.37 3.45
CA ALA A 114 7.99 4.53 4.15
C ALA A 114 8.17 5.74 3.24
N ILE A 115 8.73 5.54 2.03
CA ILE A 115 8.89 6.60 1.03
C ILE A 115 7.52 7.18 0.64
N GLY A 116 6.52 6.35 0.38
CA GLY A 116 5.18 6.81 0.00
C GLY A 116 4.48 7.62 1.09
N ARG A 117 4.59 7.18 2.35
CA ARG A 117 4.06 7.92 3.50
C ARG A 117 4.77 9.26 3.69
N GLU A 118 6.09 9.26 3.67
CA GLU A 118 6.88 10.47 3.87
C GLU A 118 6.56 11.49 2.77
N SER A 119 6.56 11.05 1.52
CA SER A 119 6.32 11.93 0.37
C SER A 119 4.92 12.55 0.40
N PHE A 120 3.89 11.80 0.80
CA PHE A 120 2.54 12.34 0.92
C PHE A 120 2.36 13.24 2.15
N THR A 121 3.11 12.98 3.24
CA THR A 121 3.05 13.83 4.42
C THR A 121 3.54 15.24 4.09
N THR A 122 4.63 15.35 3.33
CA THR A 122 5.30 16.63 3.02
C THR A 122 4.80 17.33 1.76
N ILE A 123 4.00 16.68 0.91
CA ILE A 123 3.49 17.29 -0.33
C ILE A 123 2.54 18.46 -0.04
N THR A 124 2.61 19.52 -0.83
CA THR A 124 1.70 20.68 -0.72
C THR A 124 0.41 20.47 -1.53
N ASP A 125 -0.63 21.23 -1.21
CA ASP A 125 -1.91 21.16 -1.94
C ASP A 125 -1.75 21.63 -3.40
N GLU A 126 -0.90 22.62 -3.66
CA GLU A 126 -0.56 23.08 -5.01
C GLU A 126 0.11 21.95 -5.80
N ARG A 127 1.01 21.21 -5.17
CA ARG A 127 1.67 20.08 -5.82
C ARG A 127 0.71 18.92 -6.07
N LEU A 128 -0.24 18.67 -5.16
CA LEU A 128 -1.31 17.69 -5.38
C LEU A 128 -2.23 18.09 -6.55
N ALA A 129 -2.50 19.38 -6.71
CA ALA A 129 -3.31 19.92 -7.80
C ALA A 129 -2.57 19.97 -9.15
N ALA A 130 -1.24 19.88 -9.16
CA ALA A 130 -0.44 19.94 -10.37
C ALA A 130 -0.87 18.87 -11.40
N GLU A 131 -1.01 19.30 -12.65
CA GLU A 131 -1.41 18.46 -13.76
C GLU A 131 -0.24 17.65 -14.32
N GLY A 132 -0.56 16.53 -14.97
CA GLY A 132 0.39 15.67 -15.65
C GLY A 132 -0.32 14.70 -16.59
N THR A 133 0.40 13.67 -17.02
CA THR A 133 -0.14 12.63 -17.89
C THR A 133 0.14 11.24 -17.31
N PHE A 134 -0.88 10.37 -17.29
CA PHE A 134 -0.77 8.99 -16.86
C PHE A 134 -1.48 8.08 -17.87
N PHE A 135 -0.77 7.13 -18.46
CA PHE A 135 -1.27 6.27 -19.55
C PHE A 135 -1.93 7.04 -20.71
N GLY A 136 -1.36 8.19 -21.09
CA GLY A 136 -1.88 9.03 -22.17
C GLY A 136 -3.09 9.88 -21.80
N GLU A 137 -3.60 9.77 -20.57
CA GLU A 137 -4.69 10.60 -20.06
C GLU A 137 -4.17 11.75 -19.22
N GLN A 138 -4.87 12.90 -19.29
CA GLN A 138 -4.65 13.99 -18.35
C GLN A 138 -4.96 13.55 -16.92
N THR A 139 -4.15 14.01 -15.98
CA THR A 139 -4.26 13.64 -14.57
C THR A 139 -3.76 14.73 -13.64
N THR A 140 -3.91 14.51 -12.34
CA THR A 140 -3.27 15.31 -11.30
C THR A 140 -2.38 14.42 -10.44
N VAL A 141 -1.36 15.00 -9.80
CA VAL A 141 -0.54 14.27 -8.81
C VAL A 141 -1.41 13.63 -7.72
N ARG A 142 -2.48 14.31 -7.30
CA ARG A 142 -3.50 13.76 -6.41
C ARG A 142 -4.12 12.45 -6.93
N ARG A 143 -4.54 12.37 -8.20
CA ARG A 143 -5.09 11.13 -8.78
C ARG A 143 -4.03 10.02 -8.80
N VAL A 144 -2.75 10.34 -9.00
CA VAL A 144 -1.66 9.35 -8.95
C VAL A 144 -1.51 8.77 -7.54
N TYR A 145 -1.55 9.60 -6.50
CA TYR A 145 -1.57 9.11 -5.11
C TYR A 145 -2.82 8.29 -4.80
N LEU A 146 -3.99 8.68 -5.31
CA LEU A 146 -5.21 7.87 -5.20
C LEU A 146 -5.05 6.51 -5.89
N ARG A 147 -4.38 6.45 -7.05
CA ARG A 147 -4.08 5.18 -7.72
C ARG A 147 -3.12 4.33 -6.90
N LEU A 148 -2.11 4.94 -6.25
CA LEU A 148 -1.20 4.24 -5.32
C LEU A 148 -1.98 3.63 -4.16
N LEU A 149 -2.88 4.39 -3.53
CA LEU A 149 -3.70 3.90 -2.44
C LEU A 149 -4.62 2.75 -2.89
N ALA A 150 -5.30 2.91 -4.04
CA ALA A 150 -6.16 1.87 -4.61
C ALA A 150 -5.37 0.60 -4.94
N HIS A 151 -4.17 0.74 -5.52
CA HIS A 151 -3.26 -0.37 -5.83
C HIS A 151 -2.85 -1.15 -4.57
N MET A 152 -2.55 -0.45 -3.47
CA MET A 152 -2.24 -1.10 -2.19
C MET A 152 -3.44 -1.87 -1.64
N HIS A 153 -4.63 -1.29 -1.62
CA HIS A 153 -5.84 -1.96 -1.13
C HIS A 153 -6.25 -3.15 -2.02
N GLU A 154 -6.09 -3.04 -3.34
CA GLU A 154 -6.34 -4.12 -4.31
C GLU A 154 -5.49 -5.36 -3.98
N HIS A 155 -4.17 -5.18 -3.82
CA HIS A 155 -3.27 -6.30 -3.53
C HIS A 155 -3.28 -6.72 -2.05
N MET A 156 -3.63 -5.83 -1.12
CA MET A 156 -3.94 -6.21 0.26
C MET A 156 -5.09 -7.22 0.30
N GLY A 157 -6.19 -6.94 -0.41
CA GLY A 157 -7.32 -7.88 -0.54
C GLY A 157 -6.91 -9.21 -1.16
N GLN A 158 -6.07 -9.17 -2.21
CA GLN A 158 -5.49 -10.37 -2.81
C GLN A 158 -4.70 -11.21 -1.79
N LEU A 159 -3.82 -10.59 -1.01
CA LEU A 159 -3.01 -11.26 0.00
C LEU A 159 -3.84 -11.78 1.17
N VAL A 160 -4.91 -11.10 1.57
CA VAL A 160 -5.89 -11.64 2.54
C VAL A 160 -6.46 -12.94 2.01
N GLY A 161 -6.85 -12.99 0.73
CA GLY A 161 -7.29 -14.23 0.07
C GLY A 161 -6.24 -15.34 0.16
N TYR A 162 -4.97 -15.02 -0.07
CA TYR A 162 -3.86 -15.99 -0.02
C TYR A 162 -3.68 -16.55 1.38
N VAL A 163 -3.65 -15.69 2.40
CA VAL A 163 -3.55 -16.07 3.81
C VAL A 163 -4.68 -17.02 4.20
N ARG A 164 -5.92 -16.76 3.79
CA ARG A 164 -7.06 -17.65 4.08
C ARG A 164 -6.96 -19.00 3.36
N MET A 165 -6.56 -19.03 2.08
CA MET A 165 -6.34 -20.28 1.34
C MET A 165 -5.22 -21.13 1.94
N MET A 166 -4.25 -20.48 2.59
CA MET A 166 -3.18 -21.11 3.36
C MET A 166 -3.64 -21.66 4.72
N GLY A 167 -4.92 -21.52 5.09
CA GLY A 167 -5.47 -21.93 6.39
C GLY A 167 -5.05 -21.02 7.54
N MET A 168 -4.53 -19.84 7.25
CA MET A 168 -4.09 -18.86 8.25
C MET A 168 -5.19 -17.83 8.50
N ASN A 169 -5.21 -17.25 9.70
CA ASN A 169 -6.03 -16.10 10.00
C ASN A 169 -5.37 -14.81 9.52
N ALA A 170 -6.17 -13.79 9.21
CA ALA A 170 -5.63 -12.45 9.01
C ALA A 170 -4.95 -11.99 10.33
N PRO A 171 -3.78 -11.35 10.27
CA PRO A 171 -2.99 -10.98 11.46
C PRO A 171 -3.50 -9.70 12.14
N TRP A 172 -4.82 -9.55 12.25
CA TRP A 172 -5.50 -8.49 13.00
C TRP A 172 -6.81 -9.03 13.59
N PRO A 173 -7.37 -8.39 14.64
CA PRO A 173 -8.62 -8.83 15.24
C PRO A 173 -9.75 -8.89 14.22
N ASP A 174 -10.58 -9.92 14.31
CA ASP A 174 -11.81 -10.01 13.51
C ASP A 174 -12.72 -8.81 13.87
N PRO A 175 -13.21 -8.03 12.89
CA PRO A 175 -14.15 -6.94 13.14
C PRO A 175 -15.37 -7.37 13.97
N MET A 176 -15.78 -8.64 13.88
CA MET A 176 -16.89 -9.15 14.69
C MET A 176 -16.53 -9.33 16.15
N GLU A 177 -15.27 -9.57 16.49
CA GLU A 177 -14.81 -9.53 17.87
C GLU A 177 -14.84 -8.10 18.42
N LEU A 178 -14.50 -7.09 17.60
CA LEU A 178 -14.65 -5.68 17.98
C LEU A 178 -16.12 -5.30 18.20
N VAL A 179 -17.02 -5.72 17.31
CA VAL A 179 -18.46 -5.47 17.47
C VAL A 179 -19.03 -6.17 18.69
N LYS A 180 -18.64 -7.43 18.95
CA LYS A 180 -19.04 -8.15 20.17
C LYS A 180 -18.54 -7.43 21.42
N ALA A 181 -17.27 -7.01 21.43
CA ALA A 181 -16.69 -6.25 22.53
C ALA A 181 -17.44 -4.92 22.75
N GLN A 182 -17.74 -4.18 21.68
CA GLN A 182 -18.49 -2.92 21.76
C GLN A 182 -19.92 -3.12 22.27
N ARG A 183 -20.61 -4.19 21.85
CA ARG A 183 -21.95 -4.54 22.32
C ARG A 183 -21.97 -5.05 23.77
N ALA A 184 -20.85 -5.59 24.26
CA ALA A 184 -20.69 -6.07 25.62
C ALA A 184 -20.35 -4.95 26.61
N LEU A 185 -19.97 -3.76 26.14
CA LEU A 185 -19.82 -2.58 26.99
C LEU A 185 -21.20 -2.21 27.57
N PRO A 186 -21.29 -1.93 28.89
CA PRO A 186 -22.54 -1.48 29.48
C PRO A 186 -23.00 -0.19 28.79
N LEU A 187 -24.29 -0.12 28.45
CA LEU A 187 -24.92 1.11 27.99
C LEU A 187 -24.81 2.15 29.12
N ASN A 188 -23.80 3.00 29.08
CA ASN A 188 -23.79 4.18 29.94
C ASN A 188 -24.92 5.09 29.47
N HIS A 189 -25.95 5.24 30.31
CA HIS A 189 -27.01 6.23 30.15
C HIS A 189 -26.42 7.65 30.05
N ARG A 190 -26.23 8.11 28.82
CA ARG A 190 -26.23 9.52 28.38
C ARG A 190 -26.74 9.44 26.93
N ASP A 191 -27.99 9.72 26.62
CA ASP A 191 -28.70 10.96 26.93
C ASP A 191 -30.10 10.71 27.49
N ASN A 192 -30.26 10.98 28.78
CA ASN A 192 -31.47 11.63 29.27
C ASN A 192 -31.02 12.97 29.88
N GLN A 193 -30.91 14.00 29.04
CA GLN A 193 -31.17 15.36 29.46
C GLN A 193 -32.30 15.91 28.60
N ASP A 194 -33.50 15.63 29.09
CA ASP A 194 -34.69 16.43 28.89
C ASP A 194 -34.43 17.94 29.13
N THR A 195 -35.03 18.75 28.25
CA THR A 195 -35.68 20.04 28.54
C THR A 195 -34.86 21.18 29.18
N ARG A 196 -34.59 22.22 28.37
CA ARG A 196 -35.24 23.55 28.45
C ARG A 196 -34.90 24.41 27.25
#